data_AF-A0A2D8MB61-F1
#
_entry.id   AF-A0A2D8MB61-F1
#
_cell.length_a   1.000
_cell.length_b   1.000
_cell.length_c   1.000
_cell.angle_alpha   90.00
_cell.angle_beta   90.00
_cell.angle_gamma   90.00
#
_symmetry.space_group_name_H-M   'P 1'
#
loop_
_entity.id
_entity.type
_entity.pdbx_description
1 polymer ?
#
loop_
_entity_poly.entity_id
_entity_poly.type
_entity_poly.pdbx_seq_one_letter_code
_entity_poly.pdbx_strand_id
1 'polypeptide(L)'
;MLVLSPAAVAQKSSAAPQLTAQQSATLRCSAAFAIIAEGQANGNAAALAYPPMKERGREFFVRSAARLMDEHALDRGAIQELVAGQAQDLADEGAVEEVMPACLMMLDASGI
;
A
#
# COMPACT_ATOMS: atom_id res chain seq x y z
N MET A 1 -16.00 -51.22 5.38
CA MET A 1 -15.40 -50.60 4.18
C MET A 1 -14.97 -49.20 4.56
N LEU A 2 -13.66 -48.93 4.67
CA LEU A 2 -13.14 -47.57 4.90
C LEU A 2 -13.05 -46.87 3.54
N VAL A 3 -13.79 -45.79 3.35
CA VAL A 3 -13.66 -44.87 2.21
C VAL A 3 -12.69 -43.76 2.59
N LEU A 4 -11.51 -43.77 1.95
CA LEU A 4 -10.51 -42.71 2.03
C LEU A 4 -11.01 -41.55 1.15
N SER A 5 -11.36 -40.41 1.75
CA SER A 5 -11.74 -39.21 1.01
C SER A 5 -10.49 -38.41 0.63
N PRO A 6 -10.26 -38.08 -0.65
CA PRO A 6 -9.17 -37.19 -1.04
C PRO A 6 -9.52 -35.75 -0.66
N ALA A 7 -8.68 -35.12 0.16
CA ALA A 7 -8.73 -33.68 0.38
C ALA A 7 -8.33 -32.99 -0.94
N ALA A 8 -9.28 -32.31 -1.57
CA ALA A 8 -9.03 -31.46 -2.72
C ALA A 8 -8.25 -30.22 -2.25
N VAL A 9 -6.97 -30.13 -2.64
CA VAL A 9 -6.21 -28.89 -2.52
C VAL A 9 -6.72 -27.95 -3.60
N ALA A 10 -7.59 -27.00 -3.21
CA ALA A 10 -7.95 -25.89 -4.07
C ALA A 10 -6.71 -25.00 -4.27
N GLN A 11 -5.98 -25.19 -5.37
CA GLN A 11 -5.07 -24.16 -5.86
C GLN A 11 -5.92 -22.95 -6.26
N LYS A 12 -6.03 -21.96 -5.37
CA LYS A 12 -6.39 -20.61 -5.79
C LYS A 12 -5.20 -20.10 -6.62
N SER A 13 -5.28 -20.29 -7.93
CA SER A 13 -4.47 -19.51 -8.86
C SER A 13 -4.96 -18.06 -8.74
N SER A 14 -4.37 -17.31 -7.82
CA SER A 14 -4.69 -15.90 -7.65
C SER A 14 -3.92 -15.16 -8.73
N ALA A 15 -4.56 -14.93 -9.88
CA ALA A 15 -4.12 -13.85 -10.75
C ALA A 15 -4.01 -12.57 -9.91
N ALA A 16 -2.92 -11.82 -10.07
CA ALA A 16 -2.75 -10.56 -9.37
C ALA A 16 -3.98 -9.67 -9.63
N PRO A 17 -4.53 -8.99 -8.61
CA PRO A 17 -5.70 -8.15 -8.80
C PRO A 17 -5.40 -7.05 -9.81
N GLN A 18 -6.30 -6.87 -10.77
CA GLN A 18 -6.18 -5.81 -11.77
C GLN A 18 -6.62 -4.49 -11.13
N LEU A 19 -5.65 -3.73 -10.63
CA LEU A 19 -5.90 -2.41 -10.06
C LEU A 19 -6.13 -1.38 -11.17
N THR A 20 -7.08 -0.48 -10.95
CA THR A 20 -7.18 0.75 -11.73
C THR A 20 -5.99 1.65 -11.45
N ALA A 21 -5.68 2.58 -12.37
CA ALA A 21 -4.62 3.58 -12.15
C ALA A 21 -4.79 4.35 -10.84
N GLN A 22 -6.03 4.69 -10.48
CA GLN A 22 -6.33 5.38 -9.22
C GLN A 22 -6.03 4.52 -7.97
N GLN A 23 -6.40 3.23 -8.00
CA GLN A 23 -6.11 2.31 -6.90
C GLN A 23 -4.60 2.08 -6.75
N SER A 24 -3.89 1.91 -7.86
CA SER A 24 -2.43 1.80 -7.87
C SER A 24 -1.77 3.06 -7.31
N ALA A 25 -2.20 4.26 -7.75
CA ALA A 25 -1.70 5.52 -7.22
C ALA A 25 -1.95 5.67 -5.71
N THR A 26 -3.10 5.20 -5.22
CA THR A 26 -3.43 5.22 -3.78
C THR A 26 -2.47 4.33 -2.99
N LEU A 27 -2.15 3.12 -3.49
CA LEU A 27 -1.17 2.25 -2.83
C LEU A 27 0.26 2.82 -2.92
N ARG A 28 0.63 3.43 -4.05
CA ARG A 28 1.91 4.10 -4.23
C ARG A 28 2.09 5.24 -3.23
N CYS A 29 1.06 6.06 -3.04
CA CYS A 29 1.10 7.13 -2.05
C CYS A 29 1.14 6.62 -0.62
N SER A 30 0.41 5.53 -0.32
CA SER A 30 0.50 4.87 0.99
C SER A 30 1.93 4.40 1.29
N ALA A 31 2.61 3.80 0.32
CA ALA A 31 4.00 3.39 0.43
C ALA A 31 4.96 4.59 0.62
N ALA A 32 4.82 5.64 -0.20
CA ALA A 32 5.62 6.85 -0.07
C ALA A 32 5.47 7.49 1.33
N PHE A 33 4.26 7.57 1.88
CA PHE A 33 4.06 8.09 3.24
C PHE A 33 4.72 7.22 4.30
N ALA A 34 4.69 5.89 4.15
CA ALA A 34 5.39 4.99 5.07
C ALA A 34 6.91 5.20 5.01
N ILE A 35 7.49 5.36 3.82
CA ILE A 35 8.92 5.65 3.63
C ILE A 35 9.29 6.99 4.28
N ILE A 36 8.49 8.03 4.07
CA ILE A 36 8.71 9.34 4.71
C ILE A 36 8.58 9.24 6.23
N ALA A 37 7.55 8.56 6.75
CA ALA A 37 7.36 8.40 8.19
C ALA A 37 8.54 7.66 8.84
N GLU A 38 9.06 6.63 8.20
CA GLU A 38 10.26 5.91 8.65
C GLU A 38 11.51 6.79 8.58
N GLY A 39 11.68 7.55 7.49
CA GLY A 39 12.75 8.54 7.38
C GLY A 39 12.69 9.60 8.49
N GLN A 40 11.51 10.09 8.81
CA GLN A 40 11.28 11.04 9.91
C GLN A 40 11.66 10.43 11.27
N ALA A 41 11.27 9.18 11.52
CA ALA A 41 11.62 8.47 12.75
C ALA A 41 13.14 8.29 12.92
N ASN A 42 13.87 8.17 11.81
CA ASN A 42 15.32 8.02 11.77
C ASN A 42 16.08 9.35 11.65
N GLY A 43 15.39 10.50 11.66
CA GLY A 43 16.02 11.82 11.58
C GLY A 43 16.56 12.19 10.20
N ASN A 44 16.07 11.56 9.13
CA ASN A 44 16.47 11.88 7.76
C ASN A 44 16.00 13.29 7.38
N ALA A 45 16.96 14.16 7.02
CA ALA A 45 16.69 15.57 6.72
C ALA A 45 15.71 15.79 5.55
N ALA A 46 15.78 14.96 4.49
CA ALA A 46 14.86 15.06 3.36
C ALA A 46 13.44 14.65 3.76
N ALA A 47 13.30 13.61 4.57
CA ALA A 47 12.00 13.19 5.10
C ALA A 47 11.39 14.22 6.07
N LEU A 48 12.24 14.91 6.84
CA LEU A 48 11.83 15.98 7.76
C LEU A 48 11.39 17.28 7.05
N ALA A 49 11.63 17.42 5.75
CA ALA A 49 11.10 18.53 4.95
C ALA A 49 9.60 18.40 4.67
N TYR A 50 9.04 17.20 4.83
CA TYR A 50 7.61 16.94 4.67
C TYR A 50 6.84 17.08 6.00
N PRO A 51 5.52 17.32 5.96
CA PRO A 51 4.70 17.30 7.16
C PRO A 51 4.81 15.94 7.90
N PRO A 52 4.51 15.88 9.21
CA PRO A 52 4.57 14.62 9.96
C PRO A 52 3.62 13.56 9.36
N MET A 53 4.18 12.44 8.89
CA MET A 53 3.43 11.42 8.14
C MET A 53 2.96 10.23 8.99
N LYS A 54 3.53 10.03 10.18
CA LYS A 54 3.25 8.84 11.02
C LYS A 54 1.75 8.56 11.23
N GLU A 55 0.99 9.59 11.61
CA GLU A 55 -0.43 9.43 11.92
C GLU A 55 -1.31 9.49 10.65
N ARG A 56 -1.18 10.58 9.87
CA ARG A 56 -2.01 10.80 8.68
C ARG A 56 -1.75 9.79 7.55
N GLY A 57 -0.49 9.43 7.33
CA GLY A 57 -0.11 8.42 6.32
C GLY A 57 -0.62 7.03 6.70
N ARG A 58 -0.60 6.69 7.99
CA ARG A 58 -1.19 5.44 8.50
C ARG A 58 -2.70 5.41 8.29
N GLU A 59 -3.40 6.48 8.64
CA GLU A 59 -4.86 6.56 8.45
C GLU A 59 -5.23 6.45 6.96
N PHE A 60 -4.47 7.13 6.09
CA PHE A 60 -4.65 7.05 4.64
C PHE A 60 -4.50 5.61 4.13
N PHE A 61 -3.45 4.91 4.58
CA PHE A 61 -3.24 3.51 4.24
C PHE A 61 -4.38 2.62 4.74
N VAL A 62 -4.79 2.74 6.02
CA VAL A 62 -5.85 1.90 6.59
C VAL A 62 -7.17 2.05 5.84
N ARG A 63 -7.59 3.28 5.55
CA ARG A 63 -8.83 3.56 4.80
C ARG A 63 -8.76 3.04 3.37
N SER A 64 -7.62 3.23 2.71
CA SER A 64 -7.40 2.79 1.34
C SER A 64 -7.34 1.26 1.22
N ALA A 65 -6.62 0.61 2.15
CA ALA A 65 -6.51 -0.83 2.25
C ALA A 65 -7.88 -1.47 2.46
N ALA A 66 -8.67 -0.98 3.42
CA ALA A 66 -10.02 -1.48 3.68
C ALA A 66 -10.91 -1.41 2.43
N ARG A 67 -10.87 -0.26 1.73
CA ARG A 67 -11.62 -0.10 0.47
C ARG A 67 -11.19 -1.11 -0.61
N LEU A 68 -9.90 -1.35 -0.80
CA LEU A 68 -9.42 -2.33 -1.78
C LEU A 68 -9.76 -3.77 -1.37
N MET A 69 -9.72 -4.09 -0.08
CA MET A 69 -10.18 -5.38 0.43
C MET A 69 -11.64 -5.62 0.08
N ASP A 70 -12.50 -4.63 0.26
CA ASP A 70 -13.93 -4.72 -0.06
C ASP A 70 -14.18 -4.80 -1.58
N GLU A 71 -13.51 -3.96 -2.38
CA GLU A 71 -13.71 -3.88 -3.84
C GLU A 71 -13.21 -5.12 -4.59
N HIS A 72 -12.14 -5.77 -4.11
CA HIS A 72 -11.46 -6.88 -4.79
C HIS A 72 -11.50 -8.20 -3.99
N ALA A 73 -12.21 -8.25 -2.87
CA ALA A 73 -12.23 -9.39 -1.94
C ALA A 73 -10.82 -9.84 -1.50
N LEU A 74 -9.92 -8.88 -1.31
CA LEU A 74 -8.53 -9.14 -0.90
C LEU A 74 -8.44 -9.34 0.61
N ASP A 75 -7.51 -10.21 1.02
CA ASP A 75 -7.12 -10.31 2.41
C ASP A 75 -5.98 -9.34 2.76
N ARG A 76 -5.62 -9.31 4.05
CA ARG A 76 -4.54 -8.46 4.56
C ARG A 76 -3.19 -8.80 3.92
N GLY A 77 -2.93 -10.08 3.63
CA GLY A 77 -1.67 -10.51 3.05
C GLY A 77 -1.50 -9.97 1.63
N ALA A 78 -2.55 -10.08 0.81
CA ALA A 78 -2.55 -9.53 -0.54
C ALA A 78 -2.34 -8.00 -0.55
N ILE A 79 -2.96 -7.25 0.37
CA ILE A 79 -2.72 -5.80 0.49
C ILE A 79 -1.26 -5.50 0.89
N GLN A 80 -0.69 -6.27 1.82
CA GLN A 80 0.70 -6.11 2.23
C GLN A 80 1.65 -6.35 1.06
N GLU A 81 1.43 -7.38 0.25
CA GLU A 81 2.22 -7.66 -0.96
C GLU A 81 2.12 -6.52 -1.98
N LEU A 82 0.92 -6.01 -2.23
CA LEU A 82 0.71 -4.90 -3.17
C LEU A 82 1.44 -3.62 -2.73
N VAL A 83 1.33 -3.25 -1.45
CA VAL A 83 2.02 -2.04 -0.93
C VAL A 83 3.52 -2.24 -0.82
N ALA A 84 3.99 -3.43 -0.44
CA ALA A 84 5.42 -3.75 -0.44
C ALA A 84 6.01 -3.64 -1.85
N GLY A 85 5.30 -4.10 -2.88
CA GLY A 85 5.67 -3.91 -4.28
C GLY A 85 5.82 -2.42 -4.62
N GLN A 86 4.83 -1.59 -4.26
CA GLN A 86 4.93 -0.14 -4.51
C GLN A 86 6.10 0.52 -3.76
N ALA A 87 6.39 0.09 -2.53
CA ALA A 87 7.53 0.60 -1.77
C ALA A 87 8.87 0.21 -2.41
N GLN A 88 8.96 -1.03 -2.91
CA GLN A 88 10.13 -1.52 -3.63
C GLN A 88 10.35 -0.73 -4.93
N ASP A 89 9.30 -0.56 -5.74
CA ASP A 89 9.36 0.23 -6.99
C ASP A 89 9.83 1.66 -6.71
N LEU A 90 9.27 2.32 -5.69
CA LEU A 90 9.67 3.67 -5.30
C LEU A 90 11.13 3.76 -4.87
N ALA A 91 11.63 2.73 -4.18
CA ALA A 91 13.02 2.68 -3.73
C ALA A 91 13.98 2.45 -4.90
N ASP A 92 13.65 1.53 -5.82
CA ASP A 92 14.46 1.20 -6.98
C ASP A 92 14.53 2.35 -7.98
N GLU A 93 13.43 3.09 -8.15
CA GLU A 93 13.35 4.26 -9.02
C GLU A 93 13.93 5.53 -8.36
N GLY A 94 14.09 5.55 -7.03
CA GLY A 94 14.43 6.77 -6.28
C GLY A 94 13.32 7.84 -6.38
N ALA A 95 12.07 7.44 -6.61
CA ALA A 95 10.98 8.33 -7.04
C ALA A 95 10.16 8.94 -5.90
N VAL A 96 10.54 8.72 -4.62
CA VAL A 96 9.77 9.21 -3.47
C VAL A 96 9.59 10.73 -3.53
N GLU A 97 10.66 11.50 -3.77
CA GLU A 97 10.58 12.96 -3.85
C GLU A 97 9.68 13.44 -5.00
N GLU A 98 9.73 12.75 -6.14
CA GLU A 98 8.93 13.07 -7.32
C GLU A 98 7.42 12.88 -7.09
N VAL A 99 7.04 11.78 -6.41
CA VAL A 99 5.61 11.45 -6.24
C VAL A 99 4.96 12.19 -5.08
N MET A 100 5.75 12.65 -4.10
CA MET A 100 5.23 13.22 -2.86
C MET A 100 4.29 14.43 -3.05
N PRO A 101 4.54 15.38 -3.96
CA PRO A 101 3.61 16.48 -4.20
C PRO A 101 2.20 16.01 -4.60
N ALA A 102 2.12 15.03 -5.50
CA ALA A 102 0.85 14.45 -5.92
C ALA A 102 0.19 13.64 -4.78
N CYS A 103 0.99 12.91 -4.02
CA CYS A 103 0.50 12.14 -2.89
C CYS A 103 -0.09 13.02 -1.79
N LEU A 104 0.57 14.13 -1.44
CA LEU A 104 0.03 15.07 -0.45
C LEU A 104 -1.32 15.67 -0.89
N MET A 105 -1.47 16.03 -2.17
CA MET A 105 -2.77 16.48 -2.70
C MET A 105 -3.85 15.40 -2.57
N MET A 106 -3.49 14.13 -2.81
CA MET A 106 -4.42 13.00 -2.66
C MET A 106 -4.78 12.76 -1.18
N LEU A 107 -3.83 12.93 -0.27
CA LEU A 107 -4.07 12.84 1.17
C LEU A 107 -5.06 13.91 1.61
N ASP A 108 -4.83 15.17 1.23
CA ASP A 108 -5.72 16.29 1.59
C ASP A 108 -7.14 16.08 1.04
N ALA A 109 -7.26 15.58 -0.21
CA ALA A 109 -8.55 15.28 -0.83
C ALA A 109 -9.30 14.11 -0.15
N SER A 110 -8.61 13.27 0.61
CA SER A 110 -9.24 12.16 1.35
C SER A 110 -9.94 12.58 2.64
N GLY A 111 -9.77 13.86 3.04
CA GLY A 111 -10.32 14.43 4.27
C GLY A 111 -9.60 13.98 5.53
N ILE A 112 -8.29 13.70 5.44
CA ILE A 112 -7.39 13.38 6.56
C ILE A 112 -6.58 14.62 6.93
#